data_AF-A0A0T5P829-F1
#
_entry.id   AF-A0A0T5P829-F1
#
_cell.length_a   1.000
_cell.length_b   1.000
_cell.length_c   1.000
_cell.angle_alpha   90.00
_cell.angle_beta   90.00
_cell.angle_gamma   90.00
#
_symmetry.space_group_name_H-M   'P 1'
#
loop_
_entity.id
_entity.type
_entity.pdbx_description
1 polymer ?
#
loop_
_entity_poly.entity_id
_entity_poly.type
_entity_poly.pdbx_seq_one_letter_code
_entity_poly.pdbx_strand_id
1 'polypeptide(L)'
;MALPGKSPHPLTSYLPSLRRPASLSTPTPDPAHRPTPATAPSLAGLPRRERVEQAFADIPLTPNEQQAIRALLDAPDSTATKLSSACGWQNAAWRTQMILLCQRRRRYFWPNGMASDITNGAIIGALTEYDSATLGFSPQPDILHILYEAVDAG
;
A
#
# COMPACT_ATOMS: atom_id res chain seq x y z
N MET A 1 27.32 -64.46 -27.38
CA MET A 1 25.96 -64.21 -27.91
C MET A 1 25.92 -62.76 -28.36
N ALA A 2 26.20 -62.53 -29.65
CA ALA A 2 25.25 -62.49 -30.76
C ALA A 2 24.78 -61.04 -31.03
N LEU A 3 25.37 -60.47 -32.08
CA LEU A 3 25.08 -59.23 -32.81
C LEU A 3 23.70 -59.33 -33.54
N PRO A 4 23.40 -58.51 -34.57
CA PRO A 4 22.99 -57.10 -34.61
C PRO A 4 21.70 -56.93 -35.46
N GLY A 5 21.25 -55.71 -35.71
CA GLY A 5 20.34 -55.42 -36.84
C GLY A 5 20.49 -53.95 -37.23
N LYS A 6 21.54 -53.58 -37.97
CA LYS A 6 21.60 -53.45 -39.45
C LYS A 6 20.43 -52.66 -40.05
N SER A 7 20.80 -51.47 -40.53
CA SER A 7 20.11 -50.49 -41.37
C SER A 7 19.47 -51.08 -42.65
N PRO A 8 18.71 -50.27 -43.41
CA PRO A 8 19.35 -49.57 -44.54
C PRO A 8 18.84 -48.13 -44.80
N HIS A 9 19.77 -47.23 -45.18
CA HIS A 9 19.54 -46.04 -46.01
C HIS A 9 19.12 -46.48 -47.44
N PRO A 10 18.66 -45.64 -48.43
CA PRO A 10 19.08 -44.25 -48.59
C PRO A 10 18.15 -43.29 -49.42
N LEU A 11 18.69 -42.08 -49.68
CA LEU A 11 18.38 -41.12 -50.75
C LEU A 11 16.97 -40.49 -50.81
N THR A 12 16.87 -39.17 -50.69
CA THR A 12 16.94 -38.24 -51.85
C THR A 12 16.55 -36.82 -51.41
N SER A 13 17.34 -35.88 -51.91
CA SER A 13 17.23 -34.42 -51.85
C SER A 13 15.88 -33.86 -52.33
N TYR A 14 15.75 -32.53 -52.21
CA TYR A 14 14.74 -31.61 -52.75
C TYR A 14 13.66 -31.13 -51.77
N LEU A 15 14.06 -30.25 -50.86
CA LEU A 15 13.16 -29.18 -50.44
C LEU A 15 13.32 -28.01 -51.41
N PRO A 16 12.26 -27.55 -52.09
CA PRO A 16 12.32 -26.39 -52.95
C PRO A 16 12.45 -25.12 -52.12
N SER A 17 13.43 -24.30 -52.51
CA SER A 17 13.52 -22.91 -52.09
C SER A 17 12.30 -22.11 -52.56
N LEU A 18 11.81 -21.27 -51.64
CA LEU A 18 11.13 -19.98 -51.86
C LEU A 18 9.66 -19.99 -52.34
N ARG A 19 8.76 -19.78 -51.38
CA ARG A 19 7.87 -18.61 -51.44
C ARG A 19 7.55 -18.14 -50.02
N ARG A 20 8.28 -17.12 -49.57
CA ARG A 20 7.90 -16.31 -48.40
C ARG A 20 6.58 -15.62 -48.78
N PRO A 21 5.45 -15.83 -48.08
CA PRO A 21 4.30 -14.98 -48.28
C PRO A 21 4.74 -13.55 -47.96
N ALA A 22 4.31 -12.61 -48.80
CA ALA A 22 4.55 -11.19 -48.62
C ALA A 22 4.29 -10.82 -47.17
N SER A 23 5.24 -10.12 -46.54
CA SER A 23 5.05 -9.47 -45.25
C SER A 23 3.73 -8.71 -45.31
N LEU A 24 2.71 -9.24 -44.64
CA LEU A 24 1.63 -8.41 -44.14
C LEU A 24 2.33 -7.46 -43.18
N SER A 25 2.54 -6.23 -43.64
CA SER A 25 2.89 -5.12 -42.77
C SER A 25 1.87 -5.11 -41.64
N THR A 26 2.25 -5.66 -40.49
CA THR A 26 1.59 -5.28 -39.25
C THR A 26 1.60 -3.75 -39.24
N PRO A 27 0.46 -3.08 -39.06
CA PRO A 27 0.47 -1.64 -38.90
C PRO A 27 1.42 -1.37 -37.74
N THR A 28 2.50 -0.63 -38.02
CA THR A 28 3.35 -0.06 -36.98
C THR A 28 2.39 0.55 -35.96
N PRO A 29 2.38 0.10 -34.69
CA PRO A 29 1.56 0.77 -33.70
C PRO A 29 2.08 2.19 -33.63
N ASP A 30 1.26 3.12 -34.10
CA ASP A 30 1.52 4.53 -33.95
C ASP A 30 1.77 4.76 -32.44
N PRO A 31 2.98 5.24 -32.05
CA PRO A 31 3.24 5.53 -30.64
C PRO A 31 2.27 6.55 -30.05
N ALA A 32 1.47 7.25 -30.88
CA ALA A 32 0.42 8.17 -30.46
C ALA A 32 -0.90 7.51 -30.00
N HIS A 33 -1.12 6.20 -30.25
CA HIS A 33 -2.41 5.54 -29.96
C HIS A 33 -2.32 4.38 -28.97
N ARG A 34 -1.32 4.36 -28.08
CA ARG A 34 -1.48 3.60 -26.84
C ARG A 34 -2.64 4.27 -26.07
N PRO A 35 -3.74 3.57 -25.74
CA PRO A 35 -4.62 4.08 -24.72
C PRO A 35 -3.75 4.23 -23.48
N THR A 36 -3.45 5.48 -23.12
CA THR A 36 -2.92 5.78 -21.80
C THR A 36 -3.92 5.13 -20.84
N PRO A 37 -3.49 4.27 -19.91
CA PRO A 37 -4.39 3.82 -18.86
C PRO A 37 -4.99 5.09 -18.28
N ALA A 38 -6.32 5.18 -18.37
CA ALA A 38 -7.10 6.33 -17.93
C ALA A 38 -6.51 6.80 -16.61
N THR A 39 -6.13 8.08 -16.59
CA THR A 39 -5.36 8.76 -15.56
C THR A 39 -5.96 8.48 -14.18
N ALA A 40 -5.54 7.39 -13.53
CA ALA A 40 -5.80 7.26 -12.10
C ALA A 40 -5.11 8.46 -11.46
N PRO A 41 -5.84 9.31 -10.71
CA PRO A 41 -5.23 10.46 -10.08
C PRO A 41 -4.05 9.97 -9.24
N SER A 42 -2.89 10.63 -9.39
CA SER A 42 -1.79 10.37 -8.47
C SER A 42 -2.30 10.61 -7.06
N LEU A 43 -1.83 9.83 -6.07
CA LEU A 43 -2.24 10.03 -4.68
C LEU A 43 -2.10 11.50 -4.26
N ALA A 44 -1.08 12.21 -4.75
CA ALA A 44 -0.88 13.64 -4.51
C ALA A 44 -2.03 14.56 -4.97
N GLY A 45 -2.80 14.16 -5.99
CA GLY A 45 -3.96 14.89 -6.47
C GLY A 45 -5.25 14.60 -5.70
N LEU A 46 -5.26 13.62 -4.80
CA LEU A 46 -6.45 13.25 -4.03
C LEU A 46 -6.58 14.10 -2.74
N PRO A 47 -7.82 14.47 -2.37
CA PRO A 47 -8.12 15.01 -1.05
C PRO A 47 -7.57 14.13 0.06
N ARG A 48 -7.18 14.75 1.19
CA ARG A 48 -6.61 14.02 2.33
C ARG A 48 -7.52 12.88 2.80
N ARG A 49 -8.82 13.14 2.95
CA ARG A 49 -9.80 12.15 3.39
C ARG A 49 -9.77 10.89 2.52
N GLU A 50 -9.90 11.06 1.20
CA GLU A 50 -9.88 9.95 0.23
C GLU A 50 -8.56 9.16 0.28
N ARG A 51 -7.42 9.85 0.46
CA ARG A 51 -6.13 9.18 0.67
C ARG A 51 -6.11 8.32 1.93
N VAL A 52 -6.71 8.82 3.02
CA VAL A 52 -6.76 8.09 4.30
C VAL A 52 -7.70 6.89 4.19
N GLU A 53 -8.87 7.05 3.57
CA GLU A 53 -9.79 5.93 3.25
C GLU A 53 -9.07 4.84 2.45
N GLN A 54 -8.39 5.25 1.37
CA GLN A 54 -7.61 4.31 0.56
C GLN A 54 -6.45 3.67 1.34
N ALA A 55 -5.84 4.38 2.29
CA ALA A 55 -4.76 3.85 3.11
C ALA A 55 -5.20 2.68 4.00
N PHE A 56 -6.41 2.76 4.57
CA PHE A 56 -6.96 1.70 5.43
C PHE A 56 -7.59 0.56 4.60
N ALA A 57 -8.09 0.85 3.40
CA ALA A 57 -8.57 -0.18 2.47
C ALA A 57 -7.41 -1.02 1.89
N ASP A 58 -6.33 -0.38 1.42
CA ASP A 58 -5.20 -1.07 0.79
C ASP A 58 -4.30 -1.77 1.81
N ILE A 59 -4.21 -1.24 3.03
CA ILE A 59 -3.39 -1.77 4.11
C ILE A 59 -4.28 -1.93 5.35
N PRO A 60 -4.86 -3.14 5.56
CA PRO A 60 -5.66 -3.44 6.74
C PRO A 60 -4.88 -3.27 8.04
N LEU A 61 -5.61 -3.03 9.14
CA LEU A 61 -5.03 -2.95 10.47
C LEU A 61 -4.46 -4.31 10.90
N THR A 62 -3.38 -4.28 11.66
CA THR A 62 -2.97 -5.46 12.46
C THR A 62 -3.73 -5.46 13.78
N PRO A 63 -3.79 -6.60 14.51
CA PRO A 63 -4.45 -6.65 15.81
C PRO A 63 -3.95 -5.56 16.79
N ASN A 64 -2.65 -5.28 16.81
CA ASN A 64 -2.08 -4.22 17.65
C ASN A 64 -2.49 -2.82 17.17
N GLU A 65 -2.53 -2.58 15.86
CA GLU A 65 -2.97 -1.29 15.30
C GLU A 65 -4.46 -1.04 15.58
N GLN A 66 -5.29 -2.09 15.45
CA GLN A 66 -6.71 -2.05 15.79
C GLN A 66 -6.92 -1.73 17.27
N GLN A 67 -6.16 -2.39 18.15
CA GLN A 67 -6.22 -2.11 19.58
C GLN A 67 -5.78 -0.68 19.91
N ALA A 68 -4.73 -0.17 19.24
CA ALA A 68 -4.25 1.20 19.43
C ALA A 68 -5.28 2.26 18.99
N ILE A 69 -5.91 2.07 17.82
CA ILE A 69 -6.97 2.98 17.33
C ILE A 69 -8.18 2.87 18.25
N ARG A 70 -8.60 1.67 18.63
CA ARG A 70 -9.75 1.46 19.51
C ARG A 70 -9.56 2.16 20.86
N ALA A 71 -8.38 2.04 21.47
CA ALA A 71 -8.07 2.76 22.71
C ALA A 71 -8.17 4.28 22.56
N LEU A 72 -7.77 4.84 21.41
CA LEU A 72 -7.89 6.27 21.12
C LEU A 72 -9.35 6.70 20.96
N LEU A 73 -10.17 5.89 20.28
CA LEU A 73 -11.59 6.17 20.07
C LEU A 73 -12.40 6.04 21.37
N ASP A 74 -12.08 5.05 22.20
CA ASP A 74 -12.78 4.78 23.46
C ASP A 74 -12.39 5.79 24.57
N ALA A 75 -11.19 6.37 24.49
CA ALA A 75 -10.66 7.29 25.49
C ALA A 75 -9.94 8.50 24.86
N PRO A 76 -10.66 9.39 24.15
CA PRO A 76 -10.07 10.61 23.60
C PRO A 76 -9.52 11.51 24.72
N ASP A 77 -8.67 12.48 24.34
CA ASP A 77 -7.95 13.41 25.20
C ASP A 77 -7.04 12.72 26.24
N SER A 78 -6.77 11.43 26.06
CA SER A 78 -5.97 10.65 27.00
C SER A 78 -4.49 10.70 26.67
N THR A 79 -3.65 10.63 27.70
CA THR A 79 -2.20 10.56 27.52
C THR A 79 -1.80 9.23 26.89
N ALA A 80 -0.65 9.22 26.21
CA ALA A 80 -0.09 8.00 25.63
C ALA A 80 0.08 6.86 26.66
N THR A 81 0.40 7.18 27.92
CA THR A 81 0.50 6.18 28.99
C THR A 81 -0.87 5.55 29.28
N LYS A 82 -1.92 6.37 29.41
CA LYS A 82 -3.28 5.87 29.66
C LYS A 82 -3.78 5.03 28.48
N LEU A 83 -3.50 5.45 27.25
CA LEU A 83 -3.82 4.69 26.04
C LEU A 83 -3.08 3.36 25.96
N SER A 84 -1.78 3.32 26.31
CA SER A 84 -1.04 2.06 26.42
C SER A 84 -1.65 1.14 27.47
N SER A 85 -1.98 1.66 28.65
CA SER A 85 -2.57 0.88 29.74
C SER A 85 -3.93 0.29 29.35
N ALA A 86 -4.75 1.03 28.59
CA ALA A 86 -6.00 0.51 28.04
C ALA A 86 -5.79 -0.67 27.09
N CYS A 87 -4.62 -0.75 26.45
CA CYS A 87 -4.23 -1.87 25.60
C CYS A 87 -3.55 -3.02 26.37
N GLY A 88 -3.33 -2.90 27.69
CA GLY A 88 -2.52 -3.84 28.46
C GLY A 88 -1.02 -3.75 28.15
N TRP A 89 -0.56 -2.66 27.53
CA TRP A 89 0.83 -2.44 27.18
C TRP A 89 1.55 -1.60 28.25
N GLN A 90 2.85 -1.86 28.41
CA GLN A 90 3.71 -1.10 29.30
C GLN A 90 4.28 0.13 28.60
N ASN A 91 4.67 1.14 29.38
CA ASN A 91 5.28 2.38 28.89
C ASN A 91 4.40 3.14 27.88
N ALA A 92 4.96 4.10 27.16
CA ALA A 92 4.29 4.81 26.06
C ALA A 92 4.26 4.00 24.75
N ALA A 93 4.13 2.66 24.82
CA ALA A 93 4.13 1.76 23.66
C ALA A 93 3.04 2.07 22.64
N TRP A 94 1.92 2.67 23.06
CA TRP A 94 0.88 3.16 22.16
C TRP A 94 1.42 4.13 21.10
N ARG A 95 2.32 5.07 21.48
CA ARG A 95 2.94 5.99 20.51
C ARG A 95 3.73 5.22 19.45
N THR A 96 4.46 4.19 19.87
CA THR A 96 5.23 3.34 18.95
C THR A 96 4.31 2.65 17.94
N GLN A 97 3.19 2.08 18.39
CA GLN A 97 2.21 1.46 17.49
C GLN A 97 1.63 2.47 16.49
N MET A 98 1.27 3.66 16.96
CA MET A 98 0.77 4.72 16.07
C MET A 98 1.80 5.21 15.06
N ILE A 99 3.08 5.33 15.46
CA ILE A 99 4.16 5.69 14.53
C ILE A 99 4.29 4.62 13.44
N LEU A 100 4.35 3.34 13.81
CA LEU A 100 4.49 2.23 12.86
C LEU A 100 3.30 2.15 11.91
N LEU A 101 2.08 2.33 12.45
CA LEU A 101 0.84 2.40 11.69
C LEU A 101 0.92 3.47 10.59
N CYS A 102 1.34 4.68 10.96
CA CYS A 102 1.48 5.79 10.02
C CYS A 102 2.61 5.57 9.01
N GLN A 103 3.74 5.01 9.44
CA GLN A 103 4.87 4.75 8.56
C GLN A 103 4.56 3.71 7.48
N ARG A 104 3.81 2.65 7.81
CA ARG A 104 3.33 1.67 6.83
C ARG A 104 2.45 2.30 5.75
N ARG A 105 1.73 3.37 6.11
CA ARG A 105 0.83 4.12 5.23
C ARG A 105 1.46 5.43 4.72
N ARG A 106 2.78 5.60 4.83
CA ARG A 106 3.49 6.86 4.52
C ARG A 106 3.15 7.45 3.15
N ARG A 107 3.00 6.60 2.12
CA ARG A 107 2.71 7.06 0.74
C ARG A 107 1.34 7.72 0.62
N TYR A 108 0.40 7.34 1.49
CA TYR A 108 -0.93 7.91 1.52
C TYR A 108 -0.96 9.17 2.36
N PHE A 109 -0.25 9.23 3.49
CA PHE A 109 -0.29 10.39 4.38
C PHE A 109 0.58 11.54 3.87
N TRP A 110 1.72 11.22 3.25
CA TRP A 110 2.65 12.17 2.64
C TRP A 110 2.98 11.76 1.19
N PRO A 111 2.07 12.01 0.23
CA PRO A 111 2.22 11.56 -1.16
C PRO A 111 3.36 12.25 -1.90
N ASN A 112 3.79 13.43 -1.42
CA ASN A 112 4.95 14.15 -1.95
C ASN A 112 6.25 13.81 -1.20
N GLY A 113 6.23 12.78 -0.36
CA GLY A 113 7.33 12.43 0.53
C GLY A 113 7.22 13.09 1.90
N MET A 114 7.82 12.44 2.91
CA MET A 114 8.00 13.02 4.24
C MET A 114 9.23 13.92 4.24
N ALA A 115 9.17 15.02 4.99
CA ALA A 115 10.34 15.83 5.27
C ALA A 115 11.39 14.98 6.03
N SER A 116 12.67 15.22 5.75
CA SER A 116 13.77 14.47 6.35
C SER A 116 13.91 14.66 7.86
N ASP A 117 13.39 15.77 8.37
CA ASP A 117 13.40 16.21 9.77
C ASP A 117 12.04 16.01 10.46
N ILE A 118 11.14 15.23 9.87
CA ILE A 118 9.82 14.97 10.46
C ILE A 118 9.95 14.31 11.83
N THR A 119 9.24 14.87 12.82
CA THR A 119 9.25 14.34 14.18
C THR A 119 8.23 13.22 14.36
N ASN A 120 8.44 12.36 15.35
CA ASN A 120 7.45 11.34 15.72
C ASN A 120 6.08 11.93 16.06
N GLY A 121 6.06 13.13 16.66
CA GLY A 121 4.81 13.86 16.92
C GLY A 121 4.07 14.21 15.64
N ALA A 122 4.77 14.70 14.61
CA ALA A 122 4.18 14.99 13.31
C ALA A 122 3.72 13.72 12.57
N ILE A 123 4.42 12.59 12.74
CA ILE A 123 4.00 11.31 12.17
C ILE A 123 2.68 10.83 12.78
N ILE A 124 2.57 10.81 14.11
CA ILE A 124 1.33 10.40 14.80
C ILE A 124 0.21 11.42 14.53
N GLY A 125 0.58 12.71 14.42
CA GLY A 125 -0.30 13.80 14.02
C GLY A 125 -0.92 13.65 12.64
N ALA A 126 -0.56 12.63 11.84
CA ALA A 126 -1.31 12.29 10.63
C ALA A 126 -2.70 11.71 10.94
N LEU A 127 -2.92 11.19 12.15
CA LEU A 127 -4.20 10.58 12.56
C LEU A 127 -4.79 11.20 13.83
N THR A 128 -3.97 11.92 14.61
CA THR A 128 -4.38 12.46 15.90
C THR A 128 -4.20 13.97 15.98
N GLU A 129 -4.99 14.60 16.84
CA GLU A 129 -4.69 15.88 17.44
C GLU A 129 -3.92 15.67 18.74
N TYR A 130 -3.02 16.59 19.07
CA TYR A 130 -2.24 16.55 20.30
C TYR A 130 -2.39 17.86 21.05
N ASP A 131 -2.87 17.76 22.29
CA ASP A 131 -2.93 18.88 23.21
C ASP A 131 -1.70 18.89 24.11
N SER A 132 -0.89 19.94 24.02
CA SER A 132 0.33 20.08 24.82
C SER A 132 0.07 20.42 26.29
N ALA A 133 -1.10 20.98 26.63
CA ALA A 133 -1.45 21.31 28.01
C ALA A 133 -1.78 20.06 28.83
N THR A 134 -2.51 19.12 28.23
CA THR A 134 -2.92 17.86 28.85
C THR A 134 -2.01 16.69 28.50
N LEU A 135 -1.13 16.86 27.50
CA LEU A 135 -0.40 15.79 26.82
C LEU A 135 -1.35 14.73 26.21
N GLY A 136 -2.59 15.14 25.93
CA GLY A 136 -3.67 14.32 25.45
C GLY A 136 -3.64 14.11 23.94
N PHE A 137 -4.12 12.95 23.52
CA PHE A 137 -4.31 12.60 22.10
C PHE A 137 -5.78 12.37 21.82
N SER A 138 -6.25 12.93 20.72
CA SER A 138 -7.61 12.75 20.21
C SER A 138 -7.56 12.38 18.73
N PRO A 139 -8.53 11.60 18.21
CA PRO A 139 -8.60 11.32 16.79
C PRO A 139 -8.85 12.61 16.02
N GLN A 140 -8.29 12.72 14.80
CA GLN A 140 -8.63 13.86 13.96
C GLN A 140 -10.09 13.82 13.52
N PRO A 141 -10.85 14.92 13.67
CA PRO A 141 -12.29 14.92 13.46
C PRO A 141 -12.69 14.68 12.00
N ASP A 142 -11.86 15.10 11.04
CA ASP A 142 -12.17 15.00 9.62
C ASP A 142 -12.05 13.58 9.04
N ILE A 143 -11.41 12.67 9.79
CA ILE A 143 -11.21 11.25 9.44
C ILE A 143 -11.80 10.29 10.49
N LEU A 144 -12.54 10.81 11.47
CA LEU A 144 -13.03 10.03 12.60
C LEU A 144 -13.89 8.82 12.16
N HIS A 145 -14.76 9.02 11.15
CA HIS A 145 -15.59 7.94 10.61
C HIS A 145 -14.76 6.81 10.01
N ILE A 146 -13.65 7.14 9.32
CA ILE A 146 -12.73 6.17 8.72
C ILE A 146 -12.08 5.30 9.80
N LEU A 147 -11.73 5.90 10.94
CA LEU A 147 -11.10 5.17 12.03
C LEU A 147 -12.06 4.17 12.68
N TYR A 148 -13.34 4.52 12.84
CA TYR A 148 -14.36 3.58 13.29
C TYR A 148 -14.53 2.43 12.29
N GLU A 149 -14.71 2.73 11.00
CA GLU A 149 -14.86 1.71 9.96
C GLU A 149 -13.64 0.78 9.87
N ALA A 150 -12.43 1.33 9.96
CA ALA A 150 -11.20 0.54 9.92
C ALA A 150 -11.08 -0.42 11.11
N VAL A 151 -11.55 -0.02 12.30
CA VAL A 151 -11.57 -0.88 13.48
C VAL A 151 -12.62 -1.97 13.35
N ASP A 152 -13.79 -1.69 12.77
CA ASP A 152 -14.87 -2.67 12.63
C ASP A 152 -14.63 -3.68 11.49
N ALA A 153 -13.76 -3.34 10.53
CA ALA A 153 -13.45 -4.20 9.38
C ALA A 153 -12.38 -5.28 9.66
N GLY A 154 -11.65 -5.21 10.79
CA GLY A 154 -10.57 -6.13 11.16
C GLY A 154 -11.00 -7.22 12.13
#